data_AF-A0A0G2T4J3-F1
#
_entry.id   AF-A0A0G2T4J3-F1
#
_cell.length_a   1.000
_cell.length_b   1.000
_cell.length_c   1.000
_cell.angle_alpha   90.00
_cell.angle_beta   90.00
_cell.angle_gamma   90.00
#
_symmetry.space_group_name_H-M   'P 1'
#
loop_
_entity.id
_entity.type
_entity.pdbx_description
1 polymer ?
#
loop_
_entity_poly.entity_id
_entity_poly.type
_entity_poly.pdbx_seq_one_letter_code
_entity_poly.pdbx_strand_id
1 'polypeptide(L)'
;MFFMMACMALSCLMILVEGPQILVAFLVLLSFIMVIFLSLMVSVWYSYILFLVFLGGMLVVFVYVSGLAPSVKTNYNYENYLKIASCLIVVVFFLKMDSGSMVLFKADSFSVGSEGSVYLLMSNSSYKLYLFVVGYLLLTLSCVCGLVKSYEGPLKKF
;
A
#
# COMPACT_ATOMS: atom_id res chain seq x y z
N MET A 1 6.95 6.91 16.84
CA MET A 1 7.12 8.16 16.07
C MET A 1 8.29 8.07 15.09
N PHE A 2 9.49 7.72 15.54
CA PHE A 2 10.65 7.52 14.67
C PHE A 2 10.43 6.45 13.60
N PHE A 3 9.77 5.34 13.94
CA PHE A 3 9.35 4.35 12.94
C PHE A 3 8.41 4.92 11.86
N MET A 4 7.41 5.74 12.23
CA MET A 4 6.54 6.41 11.24
C MET A 4 7.34 7.38 10.35
N MET A 5 8.33 8.07 10.92
CA MET A 5 9.22 8.95 10.17
C MET A 5 10.10 8.16 9.19
N ALA A 6 10.57 6.96 9.58
CA ALA A 6 11.29 6.05 8.71
C ALA A 6 10.42 5.58 7.53
N CYS A 7 9.14 5.22 7.77
CA CYS A 7 8.20 4.85 6.71
C CYS A 7 7.91 5.99 5.73
N MET A 8 7.78 7.23 6.22
CA MET A 8 7.65 8.43 5.38
C MET A 8 8.92 8.65 4.53
N ALA A 9 10.11 8.43 5.09
CA ALA A 9 11.36 8.53 4.32
C ALA A 9 11.45 7.44 3.24
N LEU A 10 11.02 6.21 3.55
CA LEU A 10 10.94 5.09 2.61
C LEU A 10 9.92 5.33 1.48
N SER A 11 8.80 6.02 1.74
CA SER A 11 7.85 6.34 0.67
C SER A 11 8.40 7.40 -0.29
N CYS A 12 9.23 8.34 0.17
CA CYS A 12 9.89 9.31 -0.71
C CYS A 12 10.86 8.64 -1.72
N LEU A 13 11.41 7.46 -1.40
CA LEU A 13 12.24 6.70 -2.35
C LEU A 13 11.48 6.24 -3.60
N MET A 14 10.14 6.14 -3.53
CA MET A 14 9.29 5.76 -4.67
C MET A 14 9.48 6.69 -5.87
N ILE A 15 9.69 7.98 -5.61
CA ILE A 15 9.76 9.02 -6.65
C ILE A 15 11.02 8.85 -7.52
N LEU A 16 12.05 8.17 -6.98
CA LEU A 16 13.36 8.01 -7.61
C LEU A 16 13.47 6.72 -8.44
N VAL A 17 12.48 5.83 -8.39
CA VAL A 17 12.54 4.53 -9.06
C VAL A 17 12.07 4.66 -10.50
N GLU A 18 13.01 4.46 -11.43
CA GLU A 18 12.73 4.35 -12.85
C GLU A 18 12.39 2.90 -13.19
N GLY A 19 11.17 2.66 -13.68
CA GLY A 19 10.71 1.35 -14.11
C GLY A 19 9.50 0.86 -13.32
N PRO A 20 8.37 0.54 -14.01
CA PRO A 20 7.13 0.22 -13.32
C PRO A 20 7.19 -1.11 -12.54
N GLN A 21 7.98 -2.07 -13.00
CA GLN A 21 8.12 -3.38 -12.33
C GLN A 21 8.79 -3.25 -10.97
N ILE A 22 9.87 -2.46 -10.88
CA ILE A 22 10.62 -2.22 -9.65
C ILE A 22 9.77 -1.38 -8.69
N LEU A 23 9.02 -0.41 -9.22
CA LEU A 23 8.08 0.38 -8.43
C LEU A 23 7.03 -0.50 -7.75
N VAL A 24 6.42 -1.44 -8.48
CA VAL A 24 5.43 -2.37 -7.90
C VAL A 24 6.06 -3.27 -6.84
N ALA A 25 7.25 -3.82 -7.08
CA ALA A 25 7.95 -4.65 -6.09
C ALA A 25 8.26 -3.85 -4.81
N PHE A 26 8.70 -2.60 -4.95
CA PHE A 26 8.98 -1.71 -3.83
C PHE A 26 7.70 -1.35 -3.06
N LEU A 27 6.57 -1.14 -3.75
CA LEU A 27 5.26 -0.90 -3.15
C LEU A 27 4.76 -2.09 -2.32
N VAL A 28 4.92 -3.31 -2.84
CA VAL A 28 4.55 -4.53 -2.10
C VAL A 28 5.37 -4.65 -0.81
N LEU A 29 6.69 -4.46 -0.88
CA LEU A 29 7.56 -4.50 0.30
C LEU A 29 7.18 -3.45 1.34
N LEU A 30 6.97 -2.19 0.92
CA LEU A 30 6.57 -1.12 1.84
C LEU A 30 5.23 -1.43 2.50
N SER A 31 4.26 -1.91 1.73
CA SER A 31 2.94 -2.28 2.27
C SER A 31 3.02 -3.41 3.28
N PHE A 32 3.88 -4.40 3.06
CA PHE A 32 4.07 -5.52 3.97
C PHE A 32 4.66 -5.04 5.31
N ILE A 33 5.66 -4.16 5.26
CA ILE A 33 6.22 -3.52 6.46
C ILE A 33 5.11 -2.77 7.20
N MET A 34 4.34 -1.92 6.52
CA MET A 34 3.27 -1.13 7.16
C MET A 34 2.20 -2.01 7.82
N VAL A 35 1.82 -3.13 7.21
CA VAL A 35 0.86 -4.10 7.77
C VAL A 35 1.38 -4.71 9.06
N ILE A 36 2.66 -5.13 9.10
CA ILE A 36 3.26 -5.68 10.32
C ILE A 36 3.18 -4.67 11.46
N PHE A 37 3.50 -3.40 11.19
CA PHE A 37 3.41 -2.35 12.21
C PHE A 37 1.99 -2.05 12.65
N LEU A 38 1.03 -2.05 11.73
CA LEU A 38 -0.37 -1.83 12.06
C LEU A 38 -0.95 -2.97 12.90
N SER A 39 -0.54 -4.21 12.61
CA SER A 39 -0.90 -5.41 13.38
C SER A 39 -0.48 -5.30 14.84
N LEU A 40 0.69 -4.70 15.10
CA LEU A 40 1.21 -4.48 16.46
C LEU A 40 0.45 -3.39 17.23
N MET A 41 -0.20 -2.44 16.56
CA MET A 41 -0.77 -1.23 17.19
C MET A 41 -2.29 -1.25 17.36
N VAL A 42 -3.04 -1.84 16.43
CA VAL A 42 -4.52 -1.69 16.38
C VAL A 42 -5.22 -3.03 16.57
N SER A 43 -5.17 -3.89 15.55
CA SER A 43 -5.70 -5.26 15.61
C SER A 43 -5.20 -6.05 14.41
N VAL A 44 -4.99 -7.35 14.63
CA VAL A 44 -4.55 -8.27 13.59
C VAL A 44 -5.59 -8.35 12.46
N TRP A 45 -6.88 -8.37 12.79
CA TRP A 45 -7.98 -8.46 11.80
C TRP A 45 -8.00 -7.29 10.81
N TYR A 46 -7.87 -6.06 11.28
CA TYR A 46 -7.85 -4.89 10.39
C TYR A 46 -6.59 -4.88 9.51
N SER A 47 -5.43 -5.19 10.09
CA SER A 47 -4.17 -5.25 9.34
C SER A 47 -4.20 -6.34 8.25
N TYR A 48 -4.87 -7.47 8.51
CA TYR A 48 -5.04 -8.55 7.54
C TYR A 48 -5.92 -8.15 6.35
N ILE A 49 -7.07 -7.50 6.59
CA ILE A 49 -7.95 -7.05 5.50
C ILE A 49 -7.23 -6.04 4.60
N LEU A 50 -6.50 -5.08 5.20
CA LEU A 50 -5.71 -4.11 4.43
C LEU A 50 -4.62 -4.78 3.59
N PHE A 51 -3.94 -5.79 4.14
CA PHE A 51 -2.94 -6.54 3.39
C PHE A 51 -3.54 -7.22 2.16
N LEU A 52 -4.69 -7.89 2.31
CA LEU A 52 -5.35 -8.59 1.19
C LEU A 52 -5.79 -7.63 0.09
N VAL A 53 -6.42 -6.51 0.44
CA VAL A 53 -6.89 -5.52 -0.55
C VAL A 53 -5.71 -4.91 -1.30
N PHE A 54 -4.64 -4.56 -0.58
CA PHE A 54 -3.46 -3.95 -1.20
C PHE A 54 -2.69 -4.93 -2.08
N LEU A 55 -2.50 -6.17 -1.61
CA LEU A 55 -1.83 -7.22 -2.39
C LEU A 55 -2.63 -7.58 -3.65
N GLY A 56 -3.96 -7.72 -3.52
CA GLY A 56 -4.84 -7.97 -4.65
C GLY A 56 -4.78 -6.86 -5.71
N GLY A 57 -4.82 -5.60 -5.29
CA GLY A 57 -4.71 -4.46 -6.22
C GLY A 57 -3.35 -4.40 -6.92
N MET A 58 -2.26 -4.61 -6.19
CA MET A 58 -0.91 -4.56 -6.74
C MET A 58 -0.64 -5.68 -7.75
N LEU A 59 -1.23 -6.88 -7.57
CA LEU A 59 -1.11 -7.97 -8.54
C LEU A 59 -1.79 -7.64 -9.88
N VAL A 60 -2.98 -7.02 -9.86
CA VAL A 60 -3.67 -6.62 -11.10
C VAL A 60 -2.86 -5.56 -11.84
N VAL A 61 -2.32 -4.57 -11.13
CA VAL A 61 -1.45 -3.54 -11.72
C VAL A 61 -0.17 -4.17 -12.28
N PHE A 62 0.43 -5.14 -11.58
CA PHE A 62 1.60 -5.86 -12.06
C PHE A 62 1.35 -6.58 -13.40
N VAL A 63 0.25 -7.33 -13.50
CA VAL A 63 -0.11 -8.05 -14.74
C VAL A 63 -0.37 -7.06 -15.88
N TYR A 64 -1.07 -5.97 -15.60
CA TYR A 64 -1.36 -4.94 -16.60
C TYR A 64 -0.07 -4.31 -17.14
N VAL A 65 0.82 -3.85 -16.25
CA VAL A 65 2.01 -3.11 -16.69
C VAL A 65 3.09 -4.02 -17.29
N SER A 66 3.23 -5.26 -16.79
CA SER A 66 4.12 -6.26 -17.41
C SER A 66 3.64 -6.73 -18.79
N GLY A 67 2.33 -6.69 -19.03
CA GLY A 67 1.74 -6.99 -20.34
C GLY A 67 1.85 -5.86 -21.38
N LEU A 68 1.94 -4.59 -20.93
CA LEU A 68 1.89 -3.42 -21.81
C LEU A 68 3.25 -2.77 -22.08
N ALA A 69 4.18 -2.81 -21.13
CA ALA A 69 5.50 -2.22 -21.32
C ALA A 69 6.51 -3.32 -21.71
N PRO A 70 7.22 -3.21 -22.85
CA PRO A 70 8.44 -3.99 -23.02
C PRO A 70 9.35 -3.64 -21.84
N SER A 71 9.99 -4.64 -21.22
CA SER A 71 10.89 -4.46 -20.09
C SER A 71 12.00 -3.46 -20.47
N VAL A 72 11.76 -2.17 -20.20
CA VAL A 72 12.72 -1.12 -20.50
C VAL A 72 13.94 -1.45 -19.69
N LYS A 73 15.05 -1.75 -20.37
CA LYS A 73 16.32 -1.99 -19.71
C LYS A 73 16.61 -0.73 -18.91
N THR A 74 16.59 -0.86 -17.59
CA THR A 74 16.88 0.24 -16.68
C THR A 74 18.33 0.65 -16.90
N ASN A 75 18.54 1.80 -17.52
CA ASN A 75 19.87 2.36 -17.65
C ASN A 75 20.32 2.80 -16.26
N TYR A 76 21.25 2.04 -15.70
CA TYR A 76 21.75 2.24 -14.35
C TYR A 76 22.59 3.52 -14.29
N ASN A 77 21.98 4.62 -13.86
CA ASN A 77 22.70 5.87 -13.64
C ASN A 77 23.29 5.90 -12.21
N TYR A 78 24.59 6.23 -12.10
CA TYR A 78 25.32 6.32 -10.82
C TYR A 78 24.66 7.32 -9.84
N GLU A 79 24.06 8.39 -10.37
CA GLU A 79 23.36 9.39 -9.57
C GLU A 79 22.17 8.81 -8.79
N ASN A 80 21.46 7.84 -9.34
CA ASN A 80 20.31 7.22 -8.67
C ASN A 80 20.77 6.35 -7.49
N TYR A 81 21.92 5.68 -7.60
CA TYR A 81 22.51 4.94 -6.47
C TYR A 81 22.92 5.84 -5.32
N LEU A 82 23.52 7.01 -5.61
CA LEU A 82 23.86 7.98 -4.56
C LEU A 82 22.63 8.52 -3.84
N LYS A 83 21.55 8.83 -4.58
CA LYS A 83 20.28 9.27 -3.98
C LYS A 83 19.69 8.20 -3.06
N ILE A 84 19.66 6.95 -3.51
CA ILE A 84 19.17 5.81 -2.69
C ILE A 84 20.04 5.62 -1.44
N ALA A 85 21.36 5.64 -1.60
CA ALA A 85 22.29 5.49 -0.47
C ALA A 85 22.11 6.59 0.58
N SER A 86 21.93 7.84 0.15
CA SER A 86 21.70 8.97 1.06
C SER A 86 20.43 8.81 1.90
N CYS A 87 19.35 8.30 1.30
CA CYS A 87 18.11 8.06 2.01
C CYS A 87 18.22 6.91 3.01
N LEU A 88 18.92 5.83 2.65
CA LEU A 88 19.14 4.70 3.56
C LEU A 88 19.91 5.12 4.83
N ILE A 89 20.87 6.03 4.71
CA ILE A 89 21.61 6.57 5.86
C ILE A 89 20.67 7.33 6.81
N VAL A 90 19.74 8.12 6.25
CA VAL A 90 18.72 8.85 7.03
C VAL A 90 17.78 7.87 7.76
N VAL A 91 17.36 6.80 7.10
CA VAL A 91 16.53 5.75 7.72
C VAL A 91 17.26 5.07 8.88
N VAL A 92 18.53 4.68 8.70
CA VAL A 92 19.33 4.05 9.76
C VAL A 92 19.53 5.00 10.95
N PHE A 93 19.70 6.30 10.70
CA PHE A 93 19.79 7.29 11.75
C PHE A 93 18.52 7.35 12.60
N PHE A 94 17.34 7.38 11.96
CA PHE A 94 16.07 7.38 12.67
C PHE A 94 15.82 6.07 13.45
N LEU A 95 16.24 4.92 12.91
CA LEU A 95 16.09 3.64 13.60
C LEU A 95 16.98 3.52 14.85
N LYS A 96 18.21 4.04 14.80
CA LYS A 96 19.11 4.01 15.96
C LYS A 96 18.64 4.88 17.13
N MET A 97 17.88 5.94 16.86
CA MET A 97 17.30 6.80 17.90
C MET A 97 16.16 6.12 18.69
N ASP A 98 15.62 5.00 18.21
CA ASP A 98 14.44 4.35 18.78
C ASP A 98 14.73 3.21 19.78
N SER A 99 16.02 2.93 20.06
CA SER A 99 16.43 1.76 20.86
C SER A 99 15.93 1.73 22.31
N GLY A 100 15.38 2.84 22.82
CA GLY A 100 14.84 2.92 24.18
C GLY A 100 13.32 2.80 24.33
N SER A 101 12.52 2.95 23.26
CA SER A 101 11.08 3.21 23.40
C SER A 101 10.14 2.10 22.90
N MET A 102 10.63 1.21 22.03
CA MET A 102 9.78 0.16 21.42
C MET A 102 9.29 -0.93 22.38
N VAL A 103 9.94 -1.14 23.53
CA VAL A 103 9.55 -2.20 24.47
C VAL A 103 8.45 -1.76 25.44
N LEU A 104 8.23 -0.46 25.61
CA LEU A 104 7.31 0.09 26.62
C LEU A 104 5.92 0.44 26.06
N PHE A 105 5.69 0.22 24.76
CA PHE A 105 4.36 0.32 24.13
C PHE A 105 3.62 -1.03 24.12
N LYS A 106 3.86 -1.87 25.14
CA LYS A 106 3.00 -3.02 25.44
C LYS A 106 2.16 -2.70 26.67
N ALA A 107 0.85 -2.73 26.47
CA ALA A 107 -0.16 -3.39 27.31
C ALA A 107 -1.33 -2.54 27.82
N ASP A 108 -1.19 -1.25 28.12
CA ASP A 108 -2.14 -0.67 29.09
C ASP A 108 -3.20 0.32 28.60
N SER A 109 -3.40 0.53 27.29
CA SER A 109 -4.48 1.47 26.85
C SER A 109 -5.25 1.13 25.58
N PHE A 110 -5.01 0.00 24.92
CA PHE A 110 -5.74 -0.38 23.71
C PHE A 110 -6.49 -1.71 23.87
N SER A 111 -7.15 -1.88 25.02
CA SER A 111 -8.11 -2.97 25.28
C SER A 111 -9.56 -2.54 25.03
N VAL A 112 -9.80 -1.58 24.13
CA VAL A 112 -11.14 -1.37 23.57
C VAL A 112 -11.32 -2.40 22.46
N GLY A 113 -12.04 -3.48 22.78
CA GLY A 113 -12.23 -4.66 21.94
C GLY A 113 -12.39 -4.33 20.46
N SER A 114 -11.40 -4.75 19.67
CA SER A 114 -11.34 -4.60 18.21
C SER A 114 -12.56 -5.20 17.50
N GLU A 115 -13.23 -6.16 18.14
CA GLU A 115 -14.41 -6.80 17.59
C GLU A 115 -15.61 -5.85 17.50
N GLY A 116 -15.79 -4.90 18.42
CA GLY A 116 -16.95 -3.98 18.41
C GLY A 116 -16.94 -2.93 17.29
N SER A 117 -15.77 -2.63 16.73
CA SER A 117 -15.60 -1.54 15.75
C SER A 117 -16.21 -1.85 14.38
N VAL A 118 -16.22 -3.12 13.95
CA VAL A 118 -16.86 -3.54 12.69
C VAL A 118 -18.38 -3.56 12.85
N TYR A 119 -18.89 -3.99 14.00
CA TYR A 119 -20.32 -3.94 14.30
C TYR A 119 -20.86 -2.49 14.38
N LEU A 120 -20.01 -1.53 14.75
CA LEU A 120 -20.33 -0.09 14.71
C LEU A 120 -20.63 0.42 13.29
N LEU A 121 -20.07 -0.18 12.23
CA LEU A 121 -20.40 0.17 10.84
C LEU A 121 -21.74 -0.41 10.37
N MET A 122 -22.16 -1.53 10.97
CA MET A 122 -23.47 -2.15 10.76
C MET A 122 -24.54 -1.58 11.70
N SER A 123 -24.17 -0.63 12.56
CA SER A 123 -25.11 0.01 13.49
C SER A 123 -26.10 0.91 12.73
N ASN A 124 -27.27 1.10 13.33
CA ASN A 124 -28.37 1.86 12.71
C ASN A 124 -28.00 3.33 12.45
N SER A 125 -26.94 3.87 13.07
CA SER A 125 -26.43 5.23 12.85
C SER A 125 -25.62 5.40 11.57
N SER A 126 -24.96 4.34 11.08
CA SER A 126 -23.98 4.40 9.98
C SER A 126 -24.49 3.80 8.66
N TYR A 127 -25.76 3.38 8.60
CA TYR A 127 -26.36 2.75 7.40
C TYR A 127 -26.25 3.61 6.13
N LYS A 128 -26.28 4.95 6.25
CA LYS A 128 -26.13 5.86 5.11
C LYS A 128 -24.75 5.76 4.46
N LEU A 129 -23.70 5.66 5.28
CA LEU A 129 -22.33 5.46 4.78
C LEU A 129 -22.19 4.09 4.13
N TYR A 130 -22.79 3.05 4.73
CA TYR A 130 -22.80 1.71 4.15
C TYR A 130 -23.49 1.69 2.77
N LEU A 131 -24.68 2.28 2.64
CA LEU A 131 -25.38 2.40 1.36
C LEU A 131 -24.57 3.17 0.32
N PHE A 132 -23.88 4.24 0.72
CA PHE A 132 -23.01 5.00 -0.18
C PHE A 132 -21.85 4.16 -0.73
N VAL A 133 -21.16 3.39 0.13
CA VAL A 133 -20.03 2.53 -0.30
C VAL A 133 -20.50 1.42 -1.25
N VAL A 134 -21.62 0.77 -0.95
CA VAL A 134 -22.20 -0.26 -1.83
C VAL A 134 -22.61 0.35 -3.18
N GLY A 135 -23.26 1.53 -3.17
CA GLY A 135 -23.62 2.25 -4.39
C GLY A 135 -22.41 2.63 -5.23
N TYR A 136 -21.32 3.09 -4.60
CA TYR A 136 -20.06 3.42 -5.29
C TYR A 136 -19.43 2.19 -5.95
N LEU A 137 -19.37 1.04 -5.27
CA LEU A 137 -18.84 -0.20 -5.85
C LEU A 137 -19.69 -0.68 -7.04
N LEU A 138 -21.02 -0.55 -6.98
CA LEU A 138 -21.90 -0.90 -8.09
C LEU A 138 -21.70 0.03 -9.29
N LEU A 139 -21.60 1.35 -9.05
CA LEU A 139 -21.34 2.33 -10.10
C LEU A 139 -20.00 2.08 -10.79
N THR A 140 -18.92 1.85 -10.03
CA THR A 140 -17.60 1.59 -10.62
C THR A 140 -17.60 0.32 -11.46
N LEU A 141 -18.27 -0.75 -11.03
CA LEU A 141 -18.42 -1.97 -11.84
C LEU A 141 -19.19 -1.71 -13.14
N SER A 142 -20.28 -0.94 -13.08
CA SER A 142 -21.05 -0.56 -14.29
C SER A 142 -20.20 0.26 -15.27
N CYS A 143 -19.46 1.26 -14.77
CA CYS A 143 -18.55 2.07 -15.59
C CYS A 143 -17.45 1.22 -16.23
N VAL A 144 -16.83 0.30 -15.49
CA VAL A 144 -15.79 -0.60 -16.02
C VAL A 144 -16.38 -1.52 -17.09
N CYS A 145 -17.56 -2.10 -16.90
CA CYS A 145 -18.24 -2.88 -17.95
C CYS A 145 -18.56 -2.06 -19.21
N GLY A 146 -18.83 -0.75 -19.07
CA GLY A 146 -18.97 0.17 -20.20
C GLY A 146 -17.65 0.40 -20.94
N LEU A 147 -16.55 0.61 -20.20
CA LEU A 147 -15.22 0.83 -20.78
C LEU A 147 -14.68 -0.39 -21.53
N VAL A 148 -14.94 -1.60 -21.02
CA VAL A 148 -14.47 -2.85 -21.66
C VAL A 148 -15.23 -3.16 -22.96
N LYS A 149 -16.44 -2.62 -23.15
CA LYS A 149 -17.26 -2.83 -24.36
C LYS A 149 -16.85 -1.94 -25.55
N SER A 150 -15.82 -1.09 -25.43
CA SER A 150 -15.28 -0.38 -26.60
C SER A 150 -14.61 -1.37 -27.56
N TYR A 151 -15.32 -1.69 -28.64
CA TYR A 151 -14.85 -2.50 -29.76
C TYR A 151 -13.95 -1.67 -30.67
N GLU A 152 -12.67 -1.54 -30.32
CA GLU A 152 -11.65 -1.28 -31.33
C GLU A 152 -10.63 -2.41 -31.27
N GLY A 153 -10.31 -2.97 -32.45
CA GLY A 153 -9.60 -4.23 -32.62
C GLY A 153 -8.25 -4.30 -31.90
N PRO A 154 -7.64 -5.50 -31.85
CA PRO A 154 -6.44 -5.74 -31.04
C PRO A 154 -5.36 -4.69 -31.32
N LEU A 155 -4.95 -3.97 -30.26
CA LEU A 155 -3.82 -3.02 -30.24
C LEU A 155 -2.45 -3.67 -30.53
N LYS A 156 -2.45 -4.93 -31.01
CA LYS A 156 -1.35 -5.58 -31.69
C LYS A 156 -1.80 -5.96 -33.10
N LYS A 157 -1.30 -5.23 -34.09
CA LYS A 157 -0.96 -5.89 -35.36
C LYS A 157 0.24 -6.79 -35.03
N PHE A 158 0.13 -8.06 -35.41
CA PHE A 158 1.22 -9.02 -35.37
C PHE A 158 2.49 -8.46 -36.02
#